data_AF-A0A8P4KJ78-F1
#
_entry.id   AF-A0A8P4KJ78-F1
#
_cell.length_a   1.000
_cell.length_b   1.000
_cell.length_c   1.000
_cell.angle_alpha   90.00
_cell.angle_beta   90.00
_cell.angle_gamma   90.00
#
_symmetry.space_group_name_H-M   'P 1'
#
loop_
_entity.id
_entity.type
_entity.pdbx_description
1 polymer ?
#
loop_
_entity_poly.entity_id
_entity_poly.type
_entity_poly.pdbx_seq_one_letter_code
_entity_poly.pdbx_strand_id
1 'polypeptide(L)'
;MFFTAVDPSSWPEVDSQPLSLEDSWRLRVASAQVYSILRSRDVQHFERVMGFLEATYRLLPRLVAPIKHMKIIFGLKTLVWT
;
A
#
# COMPACT_ATOMS: atom_id res chain seq x y z
N MET A 1 -15.64 23.04 -3.44
CA MET A 1 -14.66 22.77 -2.36
C MET A 1 -13.55 21.93 -2.98
N PHE A 2 -12.44 22.56 -3.36
CA PHE A 2 -11.31 21.85 -3.95
C PHE A 2 -10.51 21.24 -2.81
N PHE A 3 -10.52 19.91 -2.67
CA PHE A 3 -9.53 19.23 -1.84
C PHE A 3 -8.20 19.35 -2.58
N THR A 4 -7.34 20.28 -2.15
CA THR A 4 -5.95 20.30 -2.60
C THR A 4 -5.35 18.98 -2.18
N ALA A 5 -5.00 18.13 -3.16
CA ALA A 5 -4.29 16.89 -2.90
C ALA A 5 -3.04 17.24 -2.09
N VAL A 6 -2.93 16.69 -0.88
CA VAL A 6 -1.75 16.85 -0.03
C VAL A 6 -0.54 16.35 -0.81
N ASP A 7 0.44 17.23 -1.02
CA ASP A 7 1.59 16.95 -1.86
C ASP A 7 2.31 15.67 -1.38
N PRO A 8 2.61 14.70 -2.25
CA PRO A 8 3.25 13.43 -1.88
C PRO A 8 4.55 13.57 -1.07
N SER A 9 5.29 14.68 -1.20
CA SER A 9 6.51 14.94 -0.42
C SER A 9 6.26 15.34 1.03
N SER A 10 5.03 15.75 1.37
CA SER A 10 4.65 16.16 2.73
C SER A 10 4.24 14.99 3.63
N TRP A 11 4.20 13.77 3.10
CA TRP A 11 3.74 12.62 3.85
C TRP A 11 4.84 12.08 4.77
N PRO A 12 4.49 11.63 6.00
CA PRO A 12 5.47 11.02 6.89
C PRO A 12 6.07 9.77 6.24
N GLU A 13 7.37 9.59 6.42
CA GLU A 13 8.08 8.38 6.00
C GLU A 13 7.65 7.22 6.91
N VAL A 14 6.70 6.40 6.43
CA VAL A 14 6.13 5.29 7.22
C VAL A 14 6.93 4.00 7.03
N ASP A 15 7.83 3.93 6.04
CA ASP A 15 8.46 2.68 5.57
C ASP A 15 9.53 2.12 6.52
N SER A 16 10.10 2.93 7.40
CA SER A 16 11.28 2.53 8.18
C SER A 16 10.95 1.63 9.38
N GLN A 17 9.69 1.61 9.84
CA GLN A 17 9.30 0.89 11.06
C GLN A 17 8.18 -0.12 10.75
N PRO A 18 8.23 -1.35 11.29
CA PRO A 18 7.21 -2.36 11.03
C PRO A 18 5.79 -1.84 11.27
N LEU A 19 4.86 -2.26 10.41
CA LEU A 19 3.44 -2.00 10.63
C LEU A 19 2.97 -2.79 11.86
N SER A 20 2.22 -2.11 12.72
CA SER A 20 1.57 -2.70 13.91
C SER A 20 0.08 -2.41 13.85
N LEU A 21 -0.73 -3.34 14.39
CA LEU A 21 -2.17 -3.15 14.54
C LEU A 21 -2.51 -2.10 15.62
N GLU A 22 -1.61 -1.90 16.59
CA GLU A 22 -1.78 -0.89 17.64
C GLU A 22 -1.62 0.54 17.08
N ASP A 23 -0.83 0.69 16.02
CA ASP A 23 -0.61 1.95 15.32
C ASP A 23 -1.65 2.19 14.22
N SER A 24 -2.93 2.23 14.59
CA SER A 24 -4.04 2.35 13.63
C SER A 24 -3.91 3.56 12.68
N TRP A 25 -3.37 4.67 13.15
CA TRP A 25 -3.14 5.86 12.32
C TRP A 25 -2.09 5.62 11.22
N ARG A 26 -1.01 4.88 11.53
CA ARG A 26 0.05 4.54 10.57
C ARG A 26 -0.47 3.64 9.46
N LEU A 27 -1.32 2.66 9.81
CA LEU A 27 -2.00 1.80 8.84
C LEU A 27 -2.86 2.60 7.86
N ARG A 28 -3.62 3.59 8.35
CA ARG A 28 -4.46 4.45 7.51
C ARG A 28 -3.63 5.35 6.59
N VAL A 29 -2.56 5.96 7.12
CA VAL A 29 -1.64 6.80 6.32
C VAL A 29 -0.96 5.98 5.23
N ALA A 30 -0.39 4.82 5.58
CA ALA A 30 0.23 3.91 4.62
C ALA A 30 -0.77 3.42 3.55
N SER A 31 -2.00 3.09 3.97
CA SER A 31 -3.07 2.71 3.02
C SER A 31 -3.38 3.83 2.02
N ALA A 32 -3.42 5.08 2.49
CA ALA A 32 -3.68 6.24 1.63
C ALA A 32 -2.51 6.51 0.66
N GLN A 33 -1.25 6.35 1.11
CA GLN A 33 -0.07 6.43 0.25
C GLN A 33 -0.10 5.37 -0.85
N VAL A 34 -0.34 4.10 -0.48
CA VAL A 34 -0.46 2.98 -1.40
C VAL A 34 -1.59 3.19 -2.40
N TYR A 35 -2.75 3.67 -1.94
CA TYR A 35 -3.86 4.01 -2.83
C TYR A 35 -3.48 5.12 -3.82
N SER A 36 -2.74 6.14 -3.37
CA SER A 36 -2.26 7.23 -4.25
C SER A 36 -1.35 6.69 -5.35
N ILE A 37 -0.36 5.85 -5.02
CA ILE A 37 0.56 5.21 -5.98
C ILE A 37 -0.21 4.39 -7.02
N LEU A 38 -1.17 3.57 -6.56
CA LEU A 38 -2.01 2.77 -7.45
C LEU A 38 -2.87 3.64 -8.37
N ARG A 39 -3.42 4.75 -7.85
CA ARG A 39 -4.28 5.66 -8.59
C ARG A 39 -3.52 6.47 -9.64
N SER A 40 -2.29 6.91 -9.34
CA SER A 40 -1.43 7.60 -10.30
C SER A 40 -0.74 6.67 -11.30
N ARG A 41 -0.86 5.35 -11.10
CA ARG A 41 -0.11 4.32 -11.85
C ARG A 41 1.40 4.55 -11.81
N ASP A 42 1.88 4.95 -10.64
CA ASP A 42 3.31 5.16 -10.42
C ASP A 42 4.01 3.79 -10.23
N VAL A 43 4.27 3.13 -11.36
CA VAL A 43 4.82 1.76 -11.43
C VAL A 43 6.17 1.66 -10.71
N GLN A 44 6.96 2.74 -10.67
CA GLN A 44 8.25 2.77 -9.99
C GLN A 44 8.12 2.50 -8.47
N HIS A 45 6.95 2.78 -7.90
CA HIS A 45 6.66 2.57 -6.48
C HIS A 45 5.77 1.34 -6.21
N PHE A 46 5.51 0.48 -7.20
CA PHE A 46 4.67 -0.71 -7.01
C PHE A 46 5.30 -1.75 -6.08
N GLU A 47 6.64 -1.81 -5.97
CA GLU A 47 7.33 -2.63 -4.97
C GLU A 47 6.90 -2.25 -3.54
N ARG A 48 6.74 -0.95 -3.24
CA ARG A 48 6.25 -0.47 -1.95
C ARG A 48 4.81 -0.92 -1.70
N VAL A 49 3.96 -0.89 -2.73
CA VAL A 49 2.58 -1.38 -2.65
C VAL A 49 2.55 -2.88 -2.32
N MET A 50 3.36 -3.68 -3.01
CA MET A 50 3.44 -5.12 -2.75
C MET A 50 3.93 -5.41 -1.32
N GLY A 51 4.97 -4.71 -0.86
CA GLY A 51 5.47 -4.82 0.51
C GLY A 51 4.40 -4.51 1.57
N PHE A 52 3.63 -3.43 1.37
CA PHE A 52 2.51 -3.10 2.25
C PHE A 52 1.41 -4.17 2.27
N LEU A 53 1.01 -4.67 1.09
CA LEU A 53 -0.01 -5.72 0.98
C LEU A 53 0.42 -7.02 1.65
N GLU A 54 1.70 -7.37 1.55
CA GLU A 54 2.22 -8.57 2.19
C GLU A 54 2.34 -8.41 3.71
N ALA A 55 2.80 -7.25 4.19
CA ALA A 55 2.83 -6.93 5.62
C ALA A 55 1.42 -6.95 6.24
N THR A 56 0.44 -6.34 5.58
CA THR A 56 -0.96 -6.32 6.07
C THR A 56 -1.61 -7.70 6.03
N TYR A 57 -1.31 -8.53 5.02
CA TYR A 57 -1.80 -9.91 4.98
C TYR A 57 -1.19 -10.78 6.09
N ARG A 58 0.08 -10.56 6.46
CA ARG A 58 0.71 -11.24 7.61
C ARG A 58 0.06 -10.82 8.94
N LEU A 59 -0.24 -9.54 9.11
CA LEU A 59 -0.91 -9.01 10.31
C LEU A 59 -2.37 -9.47 10.41
N LEU A 60 -3.09 -9.49 9.29
CA LEU A 60 -4.51 -9.80 9.20
C LEU A 60 -4.79 -10.81 8.07
N PRO A 61 -4.42 -12.09 8.25
CA PRO A 61 -4.53 -13.11 7.19
C PRO A 61 -5.96 -13.42 6.75
N ARG A 62 -6.96 -12.94 7.50
CA ARG A 62 -8.39 -13.11 7.20
C ARG A 62 -9.04 -11.85 6.61
N LEU A 63 -8.32 -10.75 6.46
CA LEU A 63 -8.85 -9.50 5.90
C LEU A 63 -9.36 -9.68 4.48
N VAL A 64 -8.67 -10.51 3.69
CA VAL A 64 -9.06 -10.93 2.35
C VAL A 64 -8.82 -12.42 2.19
N ALA A 65 -9.64 -13.08 1.37
CA ALA A 65 -9.41 -14.50 1.07
C ALA A 65 -8.02 -14.70 0.42
N PRO A 66 -7.28 -15.77 0.76
CA PRO A 66 -5.93 -16.02 0.25
C PRO A 66 -5.83 -15.94 -1.28
N ILE A 67 -6.81 -16.50 -1.99
CA ILE A 67 -6.88 -16.46 -3.45
C ILE A 67 -7.00 -15.04 -4.01
N LYS A 68 -7.70 -14.14 -3.31
CA LYS A 68 -7.82 -12.72 -3.72
C LYS A 68 -6.50 -11.99 -3.49
N HIS A 69 -5.85 -12.22 -2.35
CA HIS A 69 -4.53 -11.66 -2.07
C HIS A 69 -3.51 -12.05 -3.14
N MET A 70 -3.45 -13.35 -3.49
CA MET A 70 -2.58 -13.85 -4.55
C MET A 70 -2.85 -13.19 -5.90
N LYS A 71 -4.12 -13.05 -6.31
CA LYS A 71 -4.48 -12.38 -7.58
C LYS A 71 -4.03 -10.93 -7.63
N ILE A 72 -4.14 -10.19 -6.52
CA ILE A 72 -3.71 -8.79 -6.43
C ILE A 72 -2.18 -8.72 -6.57
N ILE A 73 -1.45 -9.49 -5.76
CA ILE A 73 0.03 -9.51 -5.81
C ILE A 73 0.52 -9.92 -7.19
N PHE A 74 -0.04 -10.97 -7.79
CA PHE A 74 0.33 -11.42 -9.12
C PHE A 74 0.08 -10.34 -10.17
N GLY A 75 -1.09 -9.70 -10.16
CA GLY A 75 -1.41 -8.61 -11.09
C GLY A 75 -0.44 -7.43 -10.97
N LEU A 76 -0.09 -7.03 -9.74
CA LEU A 76 0.90 -5.96 -9.52
C LEU A 76 2.29 -6.37 -10.01
N LYS A 77 2.72 -7.61 -9.74
CA LYS A 77 3.98 -8.13 -10.27
C LYS A 77 3.99 -8.05 -11.78
N THR A 78 2.96 -8.51 -12.48
CA THR A 78 2.98 -8.46 -13.96
C THR A 78 3.16 -7.05 -14.53
N LEU A 79 2.72 -6.00 -13.82
CA LEU A 79 2.85 -4.61 -14.27
C LEU A 79 4.25 -4.01 -14.05
N VAL A 80 5.05 -4.55 -13.14
CA VAL A 80 6.45 -4.10 -12.91
C VAL A 80 7.39 -4.68 -13.97
N TRP A 81 7.04 -5.83 -14.55
CA TRP A 81 7.87 -6.56 -15.52
C TRP A 81 7.52 -6.22 -16.98
N THR A 82 6.73 -5.16 -17.22
CA THR A 82 6.37 -4.67 -18.56
C THR A 82 6.97 -3.30 -18.80
#